data_AF-A0A8C0K392-F1
#
_entry.id   AF-A0A8C0K392-F1
#
_cell.length_a   1.000
_cell.length_b   1.000
_cell.length_c   1.000
_cell.angle_alpha   90.00
_cell.angle_beta   90.00
_cell.angle_gamma   90.00
#
_symmetry.space_group_name_H-M   'P 1'
#
loop_
_entity.id
_entity.type
_entity.pdbx_description
1 polymer ?
#
loop_
_entity_poly.entity_id
_entity_poly.type
_entity_poly.pdbx_seq_one_letter_code
_entity_poly.pdbx_strand_id
1 'polypeptide(L)'
;MYAPICTIDFQHEPIKPCKSVCERARQGCEPILIKYRHAWPESLACDELPVYDRGVCISPEAIVTADGADFPMDSSNGNCRGTSSERCKCKPVRATQKTYFRNNYNYVIRAKVKEIKTKCHDVTVVIEVKEILKASLVNIPRDTVNLYTSSGCLCPPLSVNEEYVIMGYEDEERARLLLVEGSIAEKWKDRLGKKVKRWDMKLRHLGLNKSDSSHSDSTQSQKSGRNANPRQARN
;
A
#
# COMPACT_ATOMS: atom_id res chain seq x y z
N MET A 1 -1.79 -28.55 -0.22
CA MET A 1 -2.97 -29.46 -0.20
C MET A 1 -4.12 -28.92 -1.03
N TYR A 2 -4.69 -27.75 -0.69
CA TYR A 2 -5.92 -27.25 -1.33
C TYR A 2 -5.76 -26.68 -2.75
N ALA A 3 -4.59 -26.16 -3.11
CA ALA A 3 -4.29 -25.62 -4.42
C ALA A 3 -2.91 -26.12 -4.88
N PRO A 4 -2.82 -27.31 -5.49
CA PRO A 4 -1.56 -27.88 -5.94
C PRO A 4 -1.04 -27.25 -7.24
N ILE A 5 0.21 -27.55 -7.58
CA ILE A 5 0.83 -27.12 -8.85
C ILE A 5 0.04 -27.73 -10.02
N CYS A 6 -0.31 -26.91 -11.00
CA CYS A 6 -1.05 -27.32 -12.17
C CYS A 6 -0.11 -27.72 -13.32
N THR A 7 0.43 -28.94 -13.29
CA THR A 7 1.15 -29.57 -14.42
C THR A 7 0.52 -30.90 -14.79
N ILE A 8 0.72 -31.33 -16.04
CA ILE A 8 0.10 -32.54 -16.61
C ILE A 8 0.48 -33.80 -15.79
N ASP A 9 1.71 -33.84 -15.27
CA ASP A 9 2.24 -35.00 -14.54
C ASP A 9 1.73 -35.12 -13.08
N PHE A 10 1.13 -34.08 -12.51
CA PHE A 10 0.70 -34.05 -11.10
C PHE A 10 -0.80 -33.75 -10.91
N GLN A 11 -1.63 -33.99 -11.95
CA GLN A 11 -3.07 -33.71 -11.88
C GLN A 11 -3.82 -34.65 -10.94
N HIS A 12 -3.39 -35.91 -10.83
CA HIS A 12 -4.07 -36.93 -10.02
C HIS A 12 -3.43 -37.16 -8.66
N GLU A 13 -2.12 -36.97 -8.56
CA GLU A 13 -1.39 -37.09 -7.30
C GLU A 13 -0.50 -35.86 -7.10
N PRO A 14 -1.01 -34.83 -6.39
CA PRO A 14 -0.23 -33.64 -6.10
C PRO A 14 1.01 -33.94 -5.25
N ILE A 15 2.14 -33.32 -5.60
CA ILE A 15 3.34 -33.35 -4.75
C ILE A 15 3.00 -32.73 -3.40
N LYS A 16 3.16 -33.51 -2.32
CA LYS A 16 2.96 -33.05 -0.95
C LYS A 16 4.15 -32.20 -0.46
N PRO A 17 3.94 -31.28 0.49
CA PRO A 17 5.05 -30.62 1.16
C PRO A 17 5.87 -31.63 1.96
N CYS A 18 7.18 -31.39 2.10
CA CYS A 18 8.00 -32.23 2.96
C CYS A 18 7.57 -32.07 4.43
N LYS A 19 7.75 -33.13 5.24
CA LYS A 19 7.46 -33.11 6.68
C LYS A 19 8.11 -31.92 7.39
N SER A 20 9.36 -31.60 7.06
CA SER A 20 10.10 -30.46 7.62
C SER A 20 9.44 -29.09 7.36
N VAL A 21 8.76 -28.92 6.22
CA VAL A 21 8.02 -27.69 5.88
C VAL A 21 6.77 -27.57 6.75
N CYS A 22 6.03 -28.66 6.90
CA CYS A 22 4.84 -28.70 7.76
C CYS A 22 5.20 -28.43 9.22
N GLU A 23 6.25 -29.06 9.74
CA GLU A 23 6.70 -28.88 11.12
C GLU A 23 7.07 -27.43 11.42
N ARG A 24 7.75 -26.77 10.48
CA ARG A 24 8.08 -25.34 10.59
C ARG A 24 6.82 -24.48 10.60
N ALA A 25 5.84 -24.78 9.74
CA ALA A 25 4.57 -24.07 9.71
C ALA A 25 3.76 -24.29 10.99
N ARG A 26 3.73 -25.52 11.53
CA ARG A 26 3.10 -25.84 12.81
C ARG A 26 3.72 -25.03 13.95
N GLN A 27 5.05 -25.04 14.07
CA GLN A 27 5.75 -24.27 15.11
C GLN A 27 5.44 -22.77 15.06
N GLY A 28 5.25 -22.19 13.87
CA GLY A 28 4.90 -20.78 13.72
C GLY A 28 3.42 -20.45 13.93
N CYS A 29 2.52 -21.32 13.47
CA CYS A 29 1.09 -21.01 13.37
C CYS A 29 0.24 -21.68 14.46
N GLU A 30 0.65 -22.81 15.01
CA GLU A 30 -0.10 -23.53 16.06
C GLU A 30 -0.31 -22.68 17.32
N PRO A 31 0.67 -21.91 17.83
CA PRO A 31 0.42 -21.00 18.95
C PRO A 31 -0.67 -19.96 18.65
N ILE A 32 -0.77 -19.51 17.40
CA ILE A 32 -1.80 -18.57 16.94
C ILE A 32 -3.17 -19.25 16.89
N LEU A 33 -3.25 -20.47 16.35
CA LEU A 33 -4.50 -21.24 16.37
C LEU A 33 -4.99 -21.42 17.82
N ILE A 34 -4.10 -21.82 18.74
CA ILE A 34 -4.43 -22.02 20.15
C ILE A 34 -4.93 -20.73 20.80
N LYS A 35 -4.32 -19.57 20.48
CA LYS A 35 -4.77 -18.25 20.96
C LYS A 35 -6.23 -17.96 20.60
N TYR A 36 -6.69 -18.42 19.44
CA TYR A 36 -8.08 -18.32 18.98
C TYR A 36 -8.92 -19.56 19.30
N ARG A 37 -8.45 -20.44 20.20
CA ARG A 37 -9.09 -21.71 20.62
C ARG A 37 -9.31 -22.72 19.49
N HIS A 38 -8.44 -22.69 18.50
CA HIS A 38 -8.34 -23.71 17.47
C HIS A 38 -7.14 -24.61 17.74
N ALA A 39 -7.30 -25.91 17.53
CA ALA A 39 -6.18 -26.85 17.54
C ALA A 39 -5.59 -26.98 16.13
N TRP A 40 -4.36 -27.49 16.04
CA TRP A 40 -3.81 -27.92 14.76
C TRP A 40 -4.69 -29.05 14.19
N PRO A 41 -5.32 -28.87 13.02
CA PRO A 41 -6.29 -29.83 12.50
C PRO A 41 -5.60 -31.11 12.03
N GLU A 42 -6.30 -32.24 12.16
CA GLU A 42 -5.80 -33.55 11.71
C GLU A 42 -5.48 -33.58 10.22
N SER A 43 -6.25 -32.85 9.40
CA SER A 43 -5.99 -32.70 7.96
C SER A 43 -4.66 -31.99 7.63
N LEU A 44 -3.98 -31.40 8.62
CA LEU A 44 -2.65 -30.81 8.48
C LEU A 44 -1.60 -31.55 9.32
N ALA A 45 -1.90 -32.75 9.83
CA ALA A 45 -0.95 -33.54 10.61
C ALA A 45 0.32 -33.81 9.81
N CYS A 46 1.48 -33.44 10.37
CA CYS A 46 2.75 -33.55 9.68
C CYS A 46 3.27 -35.00 9.58
N ASP A 47 2.67 -35.94 10.32
CA ASP A 47 3.15 -37.32 10.42
C ASP A 47 2.97 -38.14 9.16
N GLU A 48 2.00 -37.79 8.32
CA GLU A 48 1.71 -38.47 7.04
C GLU A 48 2.50 -37.89 5.85
N LEU A 49 3.36 -36.90 6.10
CA LEU A 49 4.12 -36.24 5.05
C LEU A 49 5.46 -36.92 4.79
N PRO A 50 5.88 -36.99 3.52
CA PRO A 50 7.16 -37.59 3.15
C PRO A 50 8.34 -36.79 3.70
N VAL A 51 9.43 -37.51 4.00
CA VAL A 51 10.75 -36.93 4.24
C VAL A 51 11.53 -36.99 2.93
N TYR A 52 12.35 -35.96 2.66
CA TYR A 52 13.04 -35.79 1.37
C TYR A 52 13.99 -36.94 1.01
N ASP A 53 14.45 -37.70 2.01
CA ASP A 53 15.28 -38.90 1.84
C ASP A 53 14.50 -40.12 1.31
N ARG A 54 13.16 -40.09 1.31
CA ARG A 54 12.28 -41.23 0.98
C ARG A 54 11.22 -40.94 -0.08
N GLY A 55 11.30 -39.81 -0.79
CA GLY A 55 10.34 -39.49 -1.86
C GLY A 55 10.48 -38.08 -2.44
N VAL A 56 9.59 -37.74 -3.38
CA VAL A 56 9.49 -36.39 -3.97
C VAL A 56 8.55 -35.54 -3.12
N CYS A 57 9.06 -34.45 -2.56
CA CYS A 57 8.27 -33.51 -1.78
C CYS A 57 8.74 -32.08 -1.99
N ILE A 58 7.85 -31.11 -1.76
CA ILE A 58 8.19 -29.68 -1.89
C ILE A 58 9.03 -29.26 -0.68
N SER A 59 10.27 -28.87 -0.95
CA SER A 59 11.22 -28.35 0.05
C SER A 59 11.11 -26.82 0.18
N PRO A 60 11.63 -26.23 1.27
CA PRO A 60 11.58 -24.79 1.49
C PRO A 60 12.18 -23.95 0.35
N GLU A 61 13.20 -24.47 -0.35
CA GLU A 61 13.93 -23.79 -1.42
C GLU A 61 13.09 -23.67 -2.71
N ALA A 62 12.08 -24.52 -2.88
CA ALA A 62 11.15 -24.49 -4.01
C ALA A 62 9.93 -23.59 -3.74
N ILE A 63 9.78 -23.06 -2.52
CA ILE A 63 8.75 -22.08 -2.20
C ILE A 63 9.28 -20.74 -2.70
N VAL A 64 8.69 -20.23 -3.79
CA VAL A 64 9.03 -18.90 -4.31
C VAL A 64 8.79 -17.90 -3.19
N THR A 65 9.86 -17.35 -2.63
CA THR A 65 9.80 -16.07 -1.94
C THR A 65 9.49 -15.05 -3.03
N ALA A 66 8.20 -14.88 -3.33
CA ALA A 66 7.79 -13.69 -4.03
C ALA A 66 8.27 -12.54 -3.14
N ASP A 67 9.13 -11.67 -3.66
CA ASP A 67 9.61 -10.45 -3.03
C ASP A 67 8.46 -9.44 -2.75
N GLY A 68 7.28 -9.91 -2.32
CA GLY A 68 6.06 -9.13 -2.18
C GLY A 68 4.81 -9.89 -1.72
N ALA A 69 4.92 -11.07 -1.11
CA ALA A 69 3.78 -11.68 -0.40
C ALA A 69 3.94 -11.48 1.11
N ASP A 70 3.48 -10.33 1.59
CA ASP A 70 3.24 -10.03 3.00
C ASP A 70 2.17 -10.99 3.56
N PHE A 71 2.61 -12.16 4.04
CA PHE A 71 1.85 -12.87 5.06
C PHE A 71 2.29 -12.33 6.43
N PRO A 72 1.41 -11.66 7.19
CA PRO A 72 1.76 -11.15 8.52
C PRO A 72 1.95 -12.35 9.46
N MET A 73 3.18 -12.82 9.58
CA MET A 73 3.56 -13.79 10.60
C MET A 73 3.62 -13.04 11.93
N ASP A 74 2.51 -13.08 12.66
CA ASP A 74 2.32 -12.25 13.84
C ASP A 74 3.08 -12.81 15.05
N SER A 75 4.13 -12.09 15.43
CA SER A 75 4.41 -11.62 16.80
C SER A 75 4.00 -12.55 17.96
N SER A 76 4.76 -13.62 18.22
CA SER A 76 4.85 -14.20 19.59
C SER A 76 6.11 -15.01 19.91
N ASN A 77 7.18 -14.90 19.12
CA ASN A 77 8.49 -15.36 19.57
C ASN A 77 9.47 -14.20 19.51
N GLY A 78 9.86 -13.71 20.69
CA GLY A 78 10.66 -12.50 20.92
C GLY A 78 12.11 -12.60 20.45
N ASN A 79 12.33 -12.87 19.17
CA ASN A 79 13.65 -12.81 18.57
C ASN A 79 13.55 -12.38 17.10
N CYS A 80 13.25 -11.09 16.87
CA CYS A 80 13.46 -10.43 15.59
C CYS A 80 14.98 -10.27 15.32
N ARG A 81 15.75 -11.37 15.32
CA ARG A 81 17.09 -11.40 14.74
C ARG A 81 16.95 -11.67 13.25
N GLY A 82 16.40 -10.68 12.55
CA GLY A 82 16.63 -10.53 11.13
C GLY A 82 18.11 -10.30 10.92
N THR A 83 18.79 -11.31 10.39
CA THR A 83 20.15 -11.25 9.89
C THR A 83 20.31 -10.03 9.00
N SER A 84 21.17 -9.11 9.42
CA SER A 84 21.54 -7.87 8.73
C SER A 84 20.37 -6.99 8.29
N SER A 85 20.38 -5.75 8.78
CA SER A 85 19.95 -4.59 8.01
C SER A 85 20.64 -4.62 6.64
N GLU A 86 20.12 -5.41 5.69
CA GLU A 86 20.35 -5.22 4.28
C GLU A 86 19.89 -3.79 4.02
N ARG A 87 20.88 -2.92 3.82
CA ARG A 87 20.74 -1.47 3.85
C ARG A 87 19.52 -1.10 3.02
N CYS A 88 18.44 -0.60 3.65
CA CYS A 88 17.28 -0.12 2.93
C CYS A 88 17.74 0.87 1.85
N LYS A 89 17.67 0.48 0.58
CA LYS A 89 18.08 1.32 -0.55
C LYS A 89 16.91 2.18 -0.98
N CYS A 90 16.53 3.15 -0.16
CA CYS A 90 15.49 4.10 -0.54
C CYS A 90 16.01 4.96 -1.71
N LYS A 91 15.30 4.98 -2.84
CA LYS A 91 15.61 5.95 -3.91
C LYS A 91 15.22 7.35 -3.42
N PRO A 92 16.16 8.30 -3.29
CA PRO A 92 15.82 9.64 -2.81
C PRO A 92 14.99 10.37 -3.87
N VAL A 93 13.72 10.62 -3.56
CA VAL A 93 12.83 11.40 -4.41
C VAL A 93 12.81 12.85 -3.90
N ARG A 94 13.19 13.79 -4.76
CA ARG A 94 13.20 15.23 -4.42
C ARG A 94 11.80 15.83 -4.57
N ALA A 95 11.45 16.75 -3.66
CA ALA A 95 10.22 17.54 -3.78
C ALA A 95 10.36 18.58 -4.92
N THR A 96 9.99 18.17 -6.14
CA THR A 96 9.92 19.07 -7.31
C THR A 96 8.49 19.21 -7.78
N GLN A 97 8.21 20.28 -8.51
CA GLN A 97 6.90 20.50 -9.12
C GLN A 97 6.50 19.33 -10.02
N LYS A 98 7.39 18.86 -10.90
CA LYS A 98 7.08 17.74 -11.79
C LYS A 98 6.68 16.47 -11.02
N THR A 99 7.42 16.16 -9.95
CA THR A 99 7.13 15.01 -9.09
C THR A 99 5.78 15.15 -8.41
N TYR A 100 5.50 16.32 -7.86
CA TYR A 100 4.26 16.62 -7.13
C TYR A 100 3.00 16.40 -7.98
N PHE A 101 3.03 16.88 -9.23
CA PHE A 101 1.88 16.76 -10.15
C PHE A 101 1.75 15.35 -10.72
N ARG A 102 2.87 14.63 -10.91
CA ARG A 102 2.86 13.27 -11.46
C ARG A 102 2.36 12.21 -10.48
N ASN A 103 2.73 12.34 -9.20
CA ASN A 103 2.54 11.28 -8.22
C ASN A 103 1.21 11.35 -7.47
N ASN A 104 0.37 12.36 -7.76
CA ASN A 104 -0.97 12.55 -7.21
C ASN A 104 -1.13 12.21 -5.72
N TYR A 105 -0.32 12.83 -4.86
CA TYR A 105 -0.36 12.60 -3.41
C TYR A 105 -1.75 12.88 -2.81
N ASN A 106 -2.28 11.98 -1.98
CA ASN A 106 -3.57 12.18 -1.29
C ASN A 106 -3.47 13.22 -0.19
N TYR A 107 -2.37 13.20 0.57
CA TYR A 107 -2.12 14.15 1.64
C TYR A 107 -0.75 14.82 1.53
N VAL A 108 -0.68 16.06 2.02
CA VAL A 108 0.55 16.85 2.12
C VAL A 108 0.51 17.66 3.40
N ILE A 109 1.45 17.38 4.31
CA ILE A 109 1.46 17.93 5.67
C ILE A 109 2.85 18.44 6.05
N ARG A 110 2.88 19.44 6.92
CA ARG A 110 4.07 19.80 7.71
C ARG A 110 3.92 19.13 9.07
N ALA A 111 4.87 18.27 9.41
CA ALA A 111 4.83 17.55 10.68
C ALA A 111 6.22 17.44 11.31
N LYS A 112 6.24 17.35 12.64
CA LYS A 112 7.45 17.05 13.42
C LYS A 112 7.45 15.58 13.81
N VAL A 113 8.56 14.88 13.59
CA VAL A 113 8.68 13.48 13.99
C VAL A 113 8.90 13.40 15.50
N LYS A 114 8.00 12.72 16.21
CA LYS A 114 8.10 12.52 17.66
C LYS A 114 8.83 11.22 17.99
N GLU A 115 8.47 10.12 17.33
CA GLU A 115 8.98 8.80 17.64
C GLU A 115 8.89 7.90 16.39
N ILE A 116 9.84 6.98 16.23
CA ILE A 116 9.79 5.92 15.22
C ILE A 116 9.69 4.60 15.98
N LYS A 117 8.55 3.92 15.83
CA LYS A 117 8.25 2.64 16.46
C LYS A 117 8.47 1.53 15.45
N THR A 118 9.43 0.66 15.72
CA THR A 118 9.66 -0.54 14.89
C THR A 118 9.18 -1.75 15.67
N LYS A 119 8.17 -2.43 15.16
CA LYS A 119 7.60 -3.65 15.72
C LYS A 119 7.57 -4.71 14.63
N CYS A 120 8.46 -5.70 14.70
CA CYS A 120 8.40 -6.93 13.88
C CYS A 120 8.03 -6.70 12.40
N HIS A 121 8.98 -6.19 11.60
CA HIS A 121 8.78 -5.80 10.19
C HIS A 121 7.75 -4.68 9.93
N ASP A 122 7.00 -4.21 10.92
CA ASP A 122 6.19 -2.99 10.81
C ASP A 122 6.95 -1.79 11.38
N VAL A 123 7.05 -0.74 10.57
CA VAL A 123 7.54 0.56 11.01
C VAL A 123 6.37 1.54 11.07
N THR A 124 6.15 2.13 12.23
CA THR A 124 5.15 3.18 12.46
C THR A 124 5.85 4.44 12.93
N VAL A 125 5.60 5.56 12.27
CA VAL A 125 6.16 6.85 12.65
C VAL A 125 5.10 7.69 13.35
N VAL A 126 5.35 8.05 14.60
CA VAL A 126 4.52 8.98 15.36
C VAL A 126 4.95 10.39 15.02
N ILE A 127 4.05 11.17 14.43
CA ILE A 127 4.29 12.54 14.02
C ILE A 127 3.31 13.49 14.71
N GLU A 128 3.72 14.76 14.85
CA GLU A 128 2.85 15.86 15.29
C GLU A 128 2.58 16.79 14.10
N VAL A 129 1.32 16.88 13.70
CA VAL A 129 0.90 17.68 12.54
C VAL A 129 0.86 19.15 12.93
N LYS A 130 1.70 19.96 12.28
CA LYS A 130 1.74 21.42 12.46
C LYS A 130 0.87 22.15 11.43
N GLU A 131 0.87 21.68 10.18
CA GLU A 131 0.11 22.29 9.10
C GLU A 131 -0.37 21.24 8.10
N ILE A 132 -1.59 21.41 7.60
CA ILE A 132 -2.18 20.56 6.55
C ILE A 132 -2.26 21.41 5.28
N LEU A 133 -1.53 21.00 4.25
CA LEU A 133 -1.48 21.71 2.97
C LEU A 133 -2.48 21.09 1.97
N LYS A 134 -2.58 19.77 1.96
CA LYS A 134 -3.54 18.99 1.18
C LYS A 134 -4.02 17.81 2.03
N ALA A 135 -5.32 17.54 1.99
CA ALA A 135 -5.94 16.34 2.51
C ALA A 135 -7.03 15.91 1.53
N SER A 136 -7.31 14.61 1.47
CA SER A 136 -8.28 14.01 0.57
C SER A 136 -9.44 13.46 1.40
N LEU A 137 -9.55 12.16 1.61
CA LEU A 137 -10.71 11.53 2.25
C LEU A 137 -10.47 11.22 3.72
N VAL A 138 -9.23 10.94 4.10
CA VAL A 138 -8.88 10.64 5.50
C VAL A 138 -8.78 11.94 6.30
N ASN A 139 -9.51 12.01 7.42
CA ASN A 139 -9.47 13.16 8.32
C ASN A 139 -8.14 13.22 9.07
N ILE A 140 -7.36 14.27 8.80
CA ILE A 140 -6.07 14.50 9.45
C ILE A 140 -6.25 15.55 10.56
N PRO A 141 -6.20 15.19 11.85
CA PRO A 141 -6.25 16.17 12.93
C PRO A 141 -4.93 16.95 13.03
N ARG A 142 -4.99 18.19 13.55
CA ARG A 142 -3.81 19.01 13.89
C ARG A 142 -3.21 18.59 15.23
N ASP A 143 -2.94 17.30 15.36
CA ASP A 143 -2.36 16.69 16.56
C ASP A 143 -1.45 15.53 16.15
N THR A 144 -1.35 14.52 17.00
CA THR A 144 -0.45 13.39 16.88
C THR A 144 -1.10 12.31 16.03
N VAL A 145 -0.42 11.94 14.94
CA VAL A 145 -0.90 10.96 13.95
C VAL A 145 0.18 9.93 13.70
N ASN A 146 -0.22 8.71 13.36
CA ASN A 146 0.68 7.64 12.98
C ASN A 146 0.76 7.51 11.46
N LEU A 147 1.98 7.51 10.93
CA LEU A 147 2.25 7.09 9.55
C LEU A 147 2.64 5.61 9.56
N TYR A 148 2.00 4.83 8.69
CA TYR A 148 2.22 3.40 8.56
C TYR A 148 3.05 3.11 7.33
N THR A 149 4.05 2.24 7.47
CA THR A 149 4.84 1.74 6.34
C THR A 149 4.49 0.28 6.09
N SER A 150 4.34 -0.10 4.82
CA SER A 150 4.04 -1.47 4.39
C SER A 150 5.28 -2.37 4.34
N SER A 151 6.37 -1.99 4.99
CA SER A 151 7.64 -2.73 4.97
C SER A 151 8.44 -2.46 6.24
N GLY A 152 9.39 -3.35 6.55
CA GLY A 152 10.33 -3.17 7.67
C GLY A 152 11.34 -2.04 7.47
N CYS A 153 11.30 -1.37 6.32
CA CYS A 153 12.20 -0.29 5.96
C CYS A 153 11.48 1.07 6.01
N LEU A 154 12.08 2.01 6.74
CA LEU A 154 11.61 3.40 6.74
C LEU A 154 12.08 4.14 5.48
N CYS A 155 11.28 4.11 4.43
CA CYS A 155 11.52 4.86 3.20
C CYS A 155 10.37 5.85 2.96
N PRO A 156 10.63 7.17 2.92
CA PRO A 156 11.91 7.86 3.04
C PRO A 156 12.48 7.91 4.48
N PRO A 157 13.81 8.05 4.65
CA PRO A 157 14.42 8.12 5.99
C PRO A 157 14.01 9.39 6.73
N LEU A 158 13.56 9.22 7.96
CA LEU A 158 13.16 10.30 8.86
C LEU A 158 14.01 10.28 10.12
N SER A 159 14.33 11.47 10.64
CA SER A 159 14.98 11.64 11.94
C SER A 159 13.96 12.13 12.96
N VAL A 160 14.08 11.63 14.19
CA VAL A 160 13.29 12.12 15.33
C VAL A 160 13.64 13.59 15.63
N ASN A 161 12.66 14.34 16.14
CA ASN A 161 12.74 15.76 16.49
C ASN A 161 12.99 16.73 15.33
N GLU A 162 12.99 16.26 14.09
CA GLU A 162 13.08 17.10 12.91
C GLU A 162 11.69 17.36 12.30
N GLU A 163 11.56 18.52 11.66
CA GLU A 163 10.35 18.90 10.92
C GLU A 163 10.51 18.57 9.44
N TYR A 164 9.44 18.05 8.85
CA TYR A 164 9.40 17.65 7.45
C TYR A 164 8.15 18.16 6.76
N VAL A 165 8.27 18.36 5.44
CA VAL A 165 7.12 18.29 4.54
C VAL A 165 6.98 16.84 4.10
N ILE A 166 5.84 16.23 4.39
CA ILE A 166 5.53 14.84 4.07
C ILE A 166 4.41 14.82 3.04
N MET A 167 4.63 14.10 1.95
CA MET A 167 3.68 13.91 0.86
C MET A 167 3.52 12.40 0.64
N GLY A 168 2.30 11.90 0.77
CA GLY A 168 2.05 10.46 0.78
C GLY A 168 0.66 10.09 0.31
N TYR A 169 0.32 8.84 0.58
CA TYR A 169 -0.90 8.18 0.13
C TYR A 169 -1.75 7.78 1.34
N GLU A 170 -3.06 7.68 1.15
CA GLU A 170 -3.95 7.26 2.23
C GLU A 170 -4.57 5.90 1.89
N ASP A 171 -4.81 5.10 2.92
CA ASP A 171 -5.63 3.90 2.88
C ASP A 171 -7.03 4.29 3.35
N GLU A 172 -7.96 4.36 2.39
CA GLU A 172 -9.35 4.76 2.62
C GLU A 172 -10.10 3.74 3.49
N GLU A 173 -9.84 2.44 3.33
CA GLU A 173 -10.54 1.38 4.04
C GLU A 173 -10.22 1.39 5.53
N ARG A 174 -8.96 1.64 5.87
CA ARG A 174 -8.47 1.63 7.26
C ARG A 174 -8.36 3.02 7.87
N ALA A 175 -8.65 4.07 7.09
CA ALA A 175 -8.43 5.47 7.43
C ALA A 175 -6.99 5.73 7.94
N ARG A 176 -5.98 5.22 7.22
CA ARG A 176 -4.56 5.30 7.60
C ARG A 176 -3.77 6.18 6.64
N LEU A 177 -2.80 6.91 7.17
CA LEU A 177 -1.79 7.61 6.37
C LEU A 177 -0.60 6.68 6.12
N LEU A 178 -0.20 6.54 4.85
CA LEU A 178 0.84 5.63 4.43
C LEU A 178 2.14 6.36 4.05
N LEU A 179 3.26 5.84 4.55
CA LEU A 179 4.62 6.22 4.17
C LEU A 179 5.28 5.05 3.43
N VAL A 180 5.03 4.99 2.12
CA VAL A 180 5.44 3.90 1.21
C VAL A 180 6.41 4.39 0.13
N GLU A 181 6.98 3.46 -0.66
CA GLU A 181 7.83 3.80 -1.81
C GLU A 181 7.10 4.75 -2.79
N GLY A 182 7.70 5.92 -3.05
CA GLY A 182 7.07 7.00 -3.84
C GLY A 182 6.58 8.18 -3.00
N SER A 183 6.43 7.99 -1.69
CA SER A 183 6.23 9.08 -0.73
C SER A 183 7.47 9.95 -0.65
N ILE A 184 7.29 11.23 -0.32
CA ILE A 184 8.38 12.18 -0.14
C ILE A 184 8.35 12.69 1.29
N ALA A 185 9.51 12.67 1.94
CA ALA A 185 9.75 13.40 3.17
C ALA A 185 11.03 14.21 3.00
N GLU A 186 10.88 15.53 2.97
CA GLU A 186 12.01 16.45 2.87
C GLU A 186 12.00 17.39 4.07
N LYS A 187 13.17 17.64 4.67
CA LYS A 187 13.28 18.52 5.84
C LYS A 187 12.64 19.87 5.55
N TRP A 188 11.85 20.37 6.49
CA TRP A 188 11.09 21.61 6.31
C TRP A 188 12.04 22.79 6.07
N LYS A 189 11.70 23.57 5.03
CA LYS A 189 12.31 24.87 4.73
C LYS A 189 11.18 25.81 4.34
N ASP A 190 11.14 27.03 4.87
CA ASP A 190 10.02 27.95 4.60
C ASP A 190 9.86 28.25 3.09
N ARG A 191 10.97 28.31 2.36
CA ARG A 191 10.95 28.45 0.90
C ARG A 191 10.29 27.25 0.21
N LEU A 192 10.51 26.03 0.70
CA LEU A 192 9.89 24.82 0.18
C LEU A 192 8.40 24.78 0.51
N GLY A 193 8.01 25.09 1.74
CA GLY A 193 6.60 25.19 2.14
C GLY A 193 5.80 26.15 1.25
N LYS A 194 6.34 27.35 1.01
CA LYS A 194 5.74 28.33 0.08
C LYS A 194 5.66 27.84 -1.38
N LYS A 195 6.58 26.97 -1.82
CA LYS A 195 6.52 26.36 -3.16
C LYS A 195 5.41 25.30 -3.22
N VAL A 196 5.35 24.41 -2.24
CA VAL A 196 4.35 23.34 -2.17
C VAL A 196 2.93 23.90 -2.13
N LYS A 197 2.68 24.95 -1.32
CA LYS A 197 1.40 25.68 -1.32
C LYS A 197 0.99 26.18 -2.71
N ARG A 198 1.94 26.76 -3.45
CA ARG A 198 1.70 27.25 -4.82
C ARG A 198 1.43 26.11 -5.80
N TRP A 199 2.11 24.97 -5.64
CA TRP A 199 1.87 23.77 -6.46
C TRP A 199 0.48 23.20 -6.22
N ASP A 200 0.06 23.08 -4.97
CA ASP A 200 -1.28 22.61 -4.59
C ASP A 200 -2.37 23.53 -5.13
N MET A 201 -2.22 24.85 -4.95
CA MET A 201 -3.15 25.84 -5.51
C MET A 201 -3.30 25.72 -7.03
N LYS A 202 -2.17 25.55 -7.75
CA LYS A 202 -2.19 25.36 -9.20
C LYS A 202 -2.87 24.04 -9.62
N LEU A 203 -2.69 22.95 -8.86
CA LEU A 203 -3.42 21.69 -9.10
C LEU A 203 -4.92 21.87 -8.93
N ARG A 204 -5.37 22.57 -7.88
CA ARG A 204 -6.79 22.85 -7.65
C ARG A 204 -7.42 23.65 -8.80
N HIS A 205 -6.73 24.68 -9.28
CA HIS A 205 -7.21 25.45 -10.45
C HIS A 205 -7.27 24.62 -11.74
N LEU A 206 -6.29 23.73 -11.98
CA LEU A 206 -6.32 22.83 -13.14
C LEU A 206 -7.46 21.80 -13.06
N GLY A 207 -7.81 21.35 -11.86
CA GLY A 207 -8.96 20.46 -11.63
C GLY A 207 -10.30 21.16 -11.90
N LEU A 208 -10.46 22.39 -11.43
CA LEU A 208 -11.67 23.21 -11.65
C LEU A 208 -11.90 23.53 -13.14
N ASN A 209 -10.84 23.89 -13.87
CA ASN A 209 -10.97 24.17 -15.30
C ASN A 209 -11.34 22.92 -16.13
N LYS A 210 -11.07 21.72 -15.61
CA LYS A 210 -11.39 20.45 -16.27
C LYS A 210 -12.84 20.03 -16.01
N SER A 211 -13.39 20.29 -14.83
CA SER A 211 -14.80 20.05 -14.51
C SER A 211 -15.75 20.98 -15.29
N ASP A 212 -15.36 22.22 -15.53
CA ASP A 212 -16.18 23.18 -16.29
C ASP A 212 -16.25 22.82 -17.78
N SER A 213 -15.19 22.23 -18.36
CA SER A 213 -15.19 21.75 -19.75
C SER A 213 -16.03 20.49 -19.99
N SER A 214 -16.46 19.79 -18.93
CA SER A 214 -17.32 18.58 -19.03
C SER A 214 -18.82 18.87 -18.84
N HIS A 215 -19.22 20.13 -18.65
CA HIS A 215 -20.62 20.53 -18.52
C HIS A 215 -21.13 21.44 -19.65
N SER A 216 -20.30 21.71 -20.66
CA SER A 216 -20.68 22.53 -21.83
C SER A 216 -21.12 21.73 -23.06
N ASP A 217 -21.50 20.46 -22.91
CA ASP A 217 -21.98 19.64 -24.04
C ASP A 217 -23.26 18.86 -23.68
N SER A 218 -24.28 19.56 -23.19
CA SER A 218 -25.60 18.96 -22.88
C SER A 218 -26.77 19.94 -22.95
N THR A 219 -26.77 20.92 -23.87
CA THR A 219 -28.00 21.66 -24.19
C THR A 219 -27.95 22.24 -25.59
N GLN A 220 -28.39 21.45 -26.58
CA GLN A 220 -29.22 21.94 -27.69
C GLN A 220 -29.79 20.75 -28.48
N SER A 221 -30.88 20.18 -27.96
CA SER A 221 -31.85 19.49 -28.81
C SER A 221 -33.24 19.71 -28.23
N GLN A 222 -34.07 20.38 -29.03
CA GLN A 222 -35.54 20.40 -29.07
C GLN A 222 -36.17 21.80 -28.97
N LYS A 223 -36.67 22.25 -30.12
CA LYS A 223 -38.04 22.76 -30.35
C LYS A 223 -38.27 22.73 -31.88
N SER A 224 -38.96 21.73 -32.45
CA SER A 224 -40.42 21.68 -32.72
C SER A 224 -40.93 22.97 -33.38
N GLY A 225 -41.50 23.04 -34.58
CA GLY A 225 -42.16 22.08 -35.46
C GLY A 225 -43.49 22.68 -35.93
N ARG A 226 -43.76 22.73 -37.25
CA ARG A 226 -45.07 22.46 -37.94
C ARG A 226 -45.30 23.24 -39.25
N ASN A 227 -45.66 22.45 -40.27
CA ASN A 227 -46.65 22.62 -41.34
C ASN A 227 -46.65 23.89 -42.22
N ALA A 228 -46.55 23.71 -43.55
CA ALA A 228 -47.67 23.36 -44.44
C ALA A 228 -47.21 23.21 -45.90
N ASN A 229 -47.69 22.17 -46.60
CA ASN A 229 -47.80 22.06 -48.06
C ASN A 229 -48.83 23.10 -48.59
N PRO A 230 -48.91 23.48 -49.90
CA PRO A 230 -48.77 22.57 -51.06
C PRO A 230 -48.18 23.15 -52.39
N ARG A 231 -47.84 22.20 -53.30
CA ARG A 231 -47.97 22.20 -54.78
C ARG A 231 -47.48 23.38 -55.65
N GLN A 232 -46.58 23.07 -56.59
CA GLN A 232 -46.69 23.18 -58.08
C GLN A 232 -45.25 23.10 -58.68
N ALA A 233 -44.90 22.09 -59.48
CA ALA A 233 -45.12 21.90 -60.93
C ALA A 233 -44.10 22.64 -61.83
N ARG A 234 -43.40 21.86 -62.67
CA ARG A 234 -42.58 22.21 -63.86
C ARG A 234 -41.30 23.02 -63.58
N ASN A 235 -40.17 22.77 -64.24
CA ASN A 235 -39.90 22.18 -65.56
C ASN A 235 -38.60 21.36 -65.50
#